data_AF-A0A969N7K6-F1
#
_entry.id   AF-A0A969N7K6-F1
#
_cell.length_a   1.000
_cell.length_b   1.000
_cell.length_c   1.000
_cell.angle_alpha   90.00
_cell.angle_beta   90.00
_cell.angle_gamma   90.00
#
_symmetry.space_group_name_H-M   'P 1'
#
loop_
_entity.id
_entity.type
_entity.pdbx_description
1 polymer ?
#
loop_
_entity_poly.entity_id
_entity_poly.type
_entity_poly.pdbx_seq_one_letter_code
_entity_poly.pdbx_strand_id
1 'polypeptide(L)'
;MASFKRRGISINKAISQPISLVALFCIVLSLVFACSLPFNSAKSVSDKVYDPTLKYVSTDSLGLGTNLTSVSDWSTELPFLDGFKSSRQWIPQCLPSEGCGDSWGTGESDKIDLDEQGWVKSLPKPEDGLKFTRVSTLLYREINGKYPGGQYVVLYEGEGKIEYGFDASKDEATSRPGRDVLNVEPSQGGVYLIITETDPNNTGNYIRNIRVVPIEYENTFETEIFNPVF
;
A
#
# COMPACT_ATOMS: atom_id res chain seq x y z
N MET A 1 12.01 -67.06 -16.47
CA MET A 1 10.81 -67.86 -16.17
C MET A 1 9.62 -66.91 -16.23
N ALA A 2 8.85 -67.00 -17.30
CA ALA A 2 7.70 -66.13 -17.57
C ALA A 2 6.49 -66.56 -16.74
N SER A 3 5.67 -65.62 -16.27
CA SER A 3 4.25 -65.88 -16.08
C SER A 3 3.44 -64.60 -16.23
N PHE A 4 2.59 -64.65 -17.25
CA PHE A 4 1.63 -63.67 -17.72
C PHE A 4 0.25 -64.14 -17.22
N LYS A 5 -0.56 -63.28 -16.61
CA LYS A 5 -1.99 -63.55 -16.50
C LYS A 5 -2.84 -62.29 -16.72
N ARG A 6 -3.89 -62.51 -17.51
CA ARG A 6 -4.69 -61.57 -18.29
C ARG A 6 -5.79 -60.89 -17.50
N ARG A 7 -6.11 -59.67 -17.95
CA ARG A 7 -7.42 -59.03 -18.21
C ARG A 7 -8.67 -59.54 -17.47
N GLY A 8 -9.41 -58.58 -16.92
CA GLY A 8 -10.88 -58.59 -16.85
C GLY A 8 -11.43 -57.23 -17.28
N ILE A 9 -12.26 -57.22 -18.33
CA ILE A 9 -13.07 -56.10 -18.85
C ILE A 9 -14.55 -56.46 -18.58
N SER A 10 -15.36 -55.50 -18.14
CA SER A 10 -16.78 -55.28 -18.54
C SER A 10 -17.31 -54.04 -17.78
N ILE A 11 -17.59 -52.88 -18.39
CA ILE A 11 -18.73 -52.45 -19.24
C ILE A 11 -20.10 -52.59 -18.55
N ASN A 12 -20.78 -51.45 -18.32
CA ASN A 12 -22.22 -51.15 -18.59
C ASN A 12 -22.52 -49.67 -18.17
N LYS A 13 -22.71 -48.69 -19.09
CA LYS A 13 -23.93 -48.31 -19.88
C LYS A 13 -24.94 -47.51 -19.02
N ALA A 14 -24.95 -46.17 -19.08
CA ALA A 14 -25.78 -45.25 -19.91
C ALA A 14 -27.27 -45.16 -19.48
N ILE A 15 -27.89 -43.95 -19.57
CA ILE A 15 -29.34 -43.55 -19.61
C ILE A 15 -29.45 -42.18 -18.89
N SER A 16 -29.57 -40.99 -19.53
CA SER A 16 -30.60 -40.36 -20.40
C SER A 16 -31.42 -39.27 -19.67
N GLN A 17 -31.27 -38.04 -20.16
CA GLN A 17 -32.10 -36.80 -20.07
C GLN A 17 -33.59 -37.01 -20.50
N PRO A 18 -34.55 -36.01 -20.58
CA PRO A 18 -34.65 -34.58 -20.13
C PRO A 18 -36.13 -34.08 -19.78
N ILE A 19 -36.34 -32.74 -19.77
CA ILE A 19 -37.58 -31.96 -20.06
C ILE A 19 -38.70 -31.85 -18.99
N SER A 20 -38.97 -30.63 -18.52
CA SER A 20 -40.35 -30.08 -18.44
C SER A 20 -40.35 -28.55 -18.38
N LEU A 21 -40.56 -27.98 -19.56
CA LEU A 21 -40.99 -26.62 -19.84
C LEU A 21 -42.53 -26.66 -20.01
N VAL A 22 -43.23 -25.56 -19.72
CA VAL A 22 -44.60 -25.24 -20.18
C VAL A 22 -45.79 -25.77 -19.35
N ALA A 23 -46.29 -24.91 -18.45
CA ALA A 23 -47.70 -24.67 -18.10
C ALA A 23 -47.66 -23.74 -16.86
N LEU A 24 -48.02 -22.46 -16.92
CA LEU A 24 -49.40 -22.03 -16.71
C LEU A 24 -49.47 -20.50 -16.97
N PHE A 25 -49.66 -20.11 -18.23
CA PHE A 25 -50.12 -18.78 -18.63
C PHE A 25 -51.59 -18.93 -19.00
N CYS A 26 -52.42 -17.96 -18.61
CA CYS A 26 -53.87 -17.81 -18.84
C CYS A 26 -54.76 -18.02 -17.60
N ILE A 27 -55.76 -17.14 -17.50
CA ILE A 27 -56.79 -16.98 -16.45
C ILE A 27 -56.24 -16.10 -15.30
N VAL A 28 -56.49 -14.79 -15.23
CA VAL A 28 -57.82 -14.15 -15.11
C VAL A 28 -57.81 -12.75 -15.75
N LEU A 29 -58.44 -12.63 -16.91
CA LEU A 29 -58.87 -11.37 -17.53
C LEU A 29 -60.37 -11.22 -17.24
N SER A 30 -60.74 -10.50 -16.18
CA SER A 30 -62.12 -10.01 -15.98
C SER A 30 -62.22 -9.15 -14.72
N LEU A 31 -62.17 -7.82 -14.88
CA LEU A 31 -62.91 -6.84 -14.08
C LEU A 31 -62.77 -5.47 -14.75
N VAL A 32 -63.39 -5.35 -15.92
CA VAL A 32 -63.75 -4.07 -16.54
C VAL A 32 -65.23 -3.86 -16.22
N PHE A 33 -65.56 -2.98 -15.27
CA PHE A 33 -66.87 -2.34 -15.25
C PHE A 33 -66.79 -0.97 -14.55
N ALA A 34 -66.87 0.07 -15.39
CA ALA A 34 -67.52 1.36 -15.19
C ALA A 34 -67.25 2.20 -13.92
N CYS A 35 -66.51 3.30 -14.10
CA CYS A 35 -66.96 4.59 -13.57
C CYS A 35 -66.60 5.70 -14.57
N SER A 36 -67.62 6.17 -15.28
CA SER A 36 -67.63 7.34 -16.15
C SER A 36 -67.48 8.64 -15.34
N LEU A 37 -66.69 9.61 -15.82
CA LEU A 37 -66.89 11.09 -15.77
C LEU A 37 -65.70 11.81 -16.46
N PRO A 38 -65.80 13.10 -16.82
CA PRO A 38 -65.47 13.60 -18.16
C PRO A 38 -64.00 13.98 -18.39
N PHE A 39 -63.64 13.94 -19.67
CA PHE A 39 -62.40 14.48 -20.23
C PHE A 39 -62.37 16.00 -20.03
N ASN A 40 -61.73 16.47 -18.95
CA ASN A 40 -61.37 17.87 -18.83
C ASN A 40 -60.04 18.11 -19.57
N SER A 41 -60.13 18.86 -20.66
CA SER A 41 -58.99 19.42 -21.37
C SER A 41 -58.19 20.32 -20.42
N ALA A 42 -57.06 19.83 -19.90
CA ALA A 42 -56.09 20.67 -19.23
C ALA A 42 -55.31 21.45 -20.30
N LYS A 43 -55.59 22.76 -20.38
CA LYS A 43 -54.86 23.73 -21.20
C LYS A 43 -53.36 23.58 -21.01
N SER A 44 -52.61 23.65 -22.12
CA SER A 44 -51.18 23.85 -22.10
C SER A 44 -50.87 25.17 -21.38
N VAL A 45 -50.22 25.10 -20.22
CA VAL A 45 -49.53 26.26 -19.66
C VAL A 45 -48.09 26.20 -20.18
N SER A 46 -47.89 26.87 -21.31
CA SER A 46 -46.62 27.56 -21.52
C SER A 46 -46.53 28.61 -20.43
N ASP A 47 -45.52 28.53 -19.58
CA ASP A 47 -44.49 29.55 -19.56
C ASP A 47 -43.34 29.06 -18.69
N LYS A 48 -42.17 28.94 -19.32
CA LYS A 48 -40.91 28.79 -18.62
C LYS A 48 -40.73 30.02 -17.75
N VAL A 49 -40.88 29.88 -16.43
CA VAL A 49 -40.29 30.84 -15.49
C VAL A 49 -38.79 30.59 -15.50
N TYR A 50 -38.11 31.15 -16.51
CA TYR A 50 -36.66 31.32 -16.46
C TYR A 50 -36.39 32.50 -15.54
N ASP A 51 -35.96 32.21 -14.32
CA ASP A 51 -35.41 33.22 -13.42
C ASP A 51 -33.90 33.37 -13.70
N PRO A 52 -33.45 34.45 -14.37
CA PRO A 52 -32.03 34.69 -14.63
C PRO A 52 -31.20 34.99 -13.37
N THR A 53 -31.83 35.08 -12.19
CA THR A 53 -31.16 35.37 -10.91
C THR A 53 -30.87 34.14 -10.07
N LEU A 54 -31.38 32.96 -10.45
CA LEU A 54 -31.01 31.70 -9.81
C LEU A 54 -29.55 31.36 -10.17
N LYS A 55 -28.63 31.76 -9.30
CA LYS A 55 -27.29 31.19 -9.26
C LYS A 55 -27.42 29.73 -8.83
N TYR A 56 -27.29 28.81 -9.78
CA TYR A 56 -27.07 27.41 -9.46
C TYR A 56 -25.73 27.31 -8.72
N VAL A 57 -25.78 27.27 -7.39
CA VAL A 57 -24.60 26.94 -6.60
C VAL A 57 -24.38 25.45 -6.81
N SER A 58 -23.50 25.11 -7.75
CA SER A 58 -22.99 23.76 -7.92
C SER A 58 -22.13 23.40 -6.71
N THR A 59 -22.75 22.92 -5.63
CA THR A 59 -22.05 22.40 -4.45
C THR A 59 -21.76 20.91 -4.49
N ASP A 60 -22.00 20.22 -5.60
CA ASP A 60 -21.53 18.85 -5.73
C ASP A 60 -20.27 18.82 -6.61
N SER A 61 -19.13 19.05 -5.96
CA SER A 61 -17.98 18.22 -6.30
C SER A 61 -18.46 16.78 -6.18
N LEU A 62 -18.57 16.06 -7.30
CA LEU A 62 -18.74 14.62 -7.27
C LEU A 62 -17.50 14.04 -6.59
N GLY A 63 -17.58 13.87 -5.27
CA GLY A 63 -16.58 13.20 -4.47
C GLY A 63 -16.66 11.72 -4.80
N LEU A 64 -16.07 11.33 -5.93
CA LEU A 64 -15.85 9.93 -6.26
C LEU A 64 -14.71 9.43 -5.37
N GLY A 65 -15.06 8.91 -4.19
CA GLY A 65 -14.13 8.18 -3.34
C GLY A 65 -14.09 6.72 -3.78
N THR A 66 -12.94 6.26 -4.24
CA THR A 66 -12.66 4.81 -4.36
C THR A 66 -12.03 4.32 -3.06
N ASN A 67 -12.17 3.03 -2.78
CA ASN A 67 -11.55 2.40 -1.61
C ASN A 67 -10.03 2.65 -1.61
N LEU A 68 -9.49 3.21 -0.53
CA LEU A 68 -8.05 3.33 -0.33
C LEU A 68 -7.57 2.00 0.24
N THR A 69 -6.76 1.27 -0.54
CA THR A 69 -5.93 0.21 0.03
C THR A 69 -4.95 0.82 1.03
N SER A 70 -4.45 0.02 1.97
CA SER A 70 -3.35 0.44 2.83
C SER A 70 -2.17 0.91 1.98
N VAL A 71 -1.59 2.05 2.34
CA VAL A 71 -0.40 2.59 1.68
C VAL A 71 0.80 1.79 2.18
N SER A 72 1.53 1.20 1.25
CA SER A 72 2.64 0.27 1.51
C SER A 72 3.78 0.56 0.54
N ASP A 73 4.93 -0.07 0.73
CA ASP A 73 6.11 0.24 -0.06
C ASP A 73 5.95 -0.17 -1.53
N TRP A 74 5.00 -1.06 -1.84
CA TRP A 74 4.62 -1.49 -3.18
C TRP A 74 3.36 -0.81 -3.74
N SER A 75 2.85 0.23 -3.06
CA SER A 75 1.73 1.03 -3.56
C SER A 75 2.20 1.94 -4.69
N THR A 76 1.48 1.94 -5.82
CA THR A 76 1.76 2.86 -6.93
C THR A 76 1.20 4.27 -6.67
N GLU A 77 0.27 4.39 -5.74
CA GLU A 77 -0.21 5.65 -5.20
C GLU A 77 0.81 6.15 -4.17
N LEU A 78 1.37 7.34 -4.40
CA LEU A 78 2.37 7.97 -3.53
C LEU A 78 1.82 9.26 -2.93
N PRO A 79 0.78 9.18 -2.07
CA PRO A 79 0.03 10.36 -1.65
C PRO A 79 0.82 11.30 -0.74
N PHE A 80 1.92 10.84 -0.11
CA PHE A 80 2.66 11.61 0.89
C PHE A 80 4.01 12.08 0.36
N LEU A 81 4.42 13.29 0.74
CA LEU A 81 5.81 13.76 0.51
C LEU A 81 6.82 13.00 1.36
N ASP A 82 6.43 12.62 2.59
CA ASP A 82 7.22 11.73 3.43
C ASP A 82 6.99 10.27 3.01
N GLY A 83 7.91 9.76 2.20
CA GLY A 83 7.92 8.38 1.73
C GLY A 83 7.97 7.36 2.85
N PHE A 84 8.53 7.71 4.01
CA PHE A 84 8.67 6.80 5.15
C PHE A 84 7.32 6.34 5.70
N LYS A 85 6.25 7.12 5.49
CA LYS A 85 4.87 6.75 5.84
C LYS A 85 4.36 5.52 5.11
N SER A 86 4.94 5.22 3.97
CA SER A 86 4.61 4.05 3.14
C SER A 86 5.62 2.91 3.35
N SER A 87 6.56 3.06 4.28
CA SER A 87 7.63 2.09 4.47
C SER A 87 7.11 0.75 5.00
N ARG A 88 7.84 -0.32 4.67
CA ARG A 88 7.55 -1.65 5.21
C ARG A 88 7.79 -1.67 6.72
N GLN A 89 7.12 -2.59 7.42
CA GLN A 89 7.50 -2.89 8.80
C GLN A 89 8.97 -3.30 8.90
N TRP A 90 9.58 -3.04 10.06
CA TRP A 90 10.98 -3.37 10.32
C TRP A 90 11.29 -4.85 10.07
N ILE A 91 12.35 -5.10 9.33
CA ILE A 91 12.85 -6.41 8.97
C ILE A 91 14.15 -6.65 9.76
N PRO A 92 14.18 -7.63 10.68
CA PRO A 92 15.41 -7.98 11.38
C PRO A 92 16.35 -8.69 10.41
N GLN A 93 17.59 -8.25 10.36
CA GLN A 93 18.58 -8.73 9.41
C GLN A 93 19.95 -8.91 10.05
N CYS A 94 20.77 -9.69 9.37
CA CYS A 94 22.17 -9.88 9.66
C CYS A 94 22.86 -10.26 8.37
N LEU A 95 24.17 -10.03 8.33
CA LEU A 95 24.95 -10.35 7.15
C LEU A 95 25.14 -11.86 7.04
N PRO A 96 25.30 -12.41 5.82
CA PRO A 96 25.72 -13.78 5.63
C PRO A 96 27.02 -14.12 6.37
N SER A 97 27.94 -13.15 6.49
CA SER A 97 29.19 -13.26 7.26
C SER A 97 29.00 -13.43 8.76
N GLU A 98 27.81 -13.11 9.29
CA GLU A 98 27.44 -13.23 10.70
C GLU A 98 26.74 -14.58 11.00
N GLY A 99 26.63 -15.47 9.99
CA GLY A 99 26.11 -16.83 10.16
C GLY A 99 24.60 -16.98 9.96
N CYS A 100 23.95 -16.00 9.35
CA CYS A 100 22.49 -15.97 9.18
C CYS A 100 21.95 -16.69 7.94
N GLY A 101 22.82 -17.21 7.08
CA GLY A 101 22.45 -17.85 5.82
C GLY A 101 21.90 -16.86 4.79
N ASP A 102 21.17 -17.39 3.80
CA ASP A 102 20.71 -16.63 2.62
C ASP A 102 19.28 -16.06 2.76
N SER A 103 18.70 -16.11 3.97
CA SER A 103 17.36 -15.57 4.21
C SER A 103 17.37 -14.04 4.16
N TRP A 104 16.35 -13.44 3.54
CA TRP A 104 16.21 -11.97 3.47
C TRP A 104 16.12 -11.31 4.85
N GLY A 105 15.53 -12.00 5.83
CA GLY A 105 15.47 -11.57 7.23
C GLY A 105 15.59 -12.76 8.18
N THR A 106 15.79 -12.49 9.47
CA THR A 106 16.03 -13.55 10.48
C THR A 106 14.75 -14.21 10.99
N GLY A 107 13.58 -13.62 10.71
CA GLY A 107 12.29 -14.09 11.21
C GLY A 107 12.00 -13.73 12.67
N GLU A 108 12.79 -12.83 13.27
CA GLU A 108 12.70 -12.41 14.67
C GLU A 108 12.00 -11.05 14.82
N SER A 109 11.04 -10.73 13.95
CA SER A 109 10.42 -9.39 13.90
C SER A 109 9.69 -9.02 15.20
N ASP A 110 9.17 -10.03 15.92
CA ASP A 110 8.53 -9.88 17.23
C ASP A 110 9.54 -9.65 18.37
N LYS A 111 10.85 -9.72 18.09
CA LYS A 111 11.93 -9.53 19.06
C LYS A 111 12.63 -8.17 18.94
N ILE A 112 12.23 -7.34 17.98
CA ILE A 112 12.79 -5.99 17.83
C ILE A 112 12.33 -5.13 19.02
N ASP A 113 13.26 -4.49 19.72
CA ASP A 113 12.96 -3.56 20.82
C ASP A 113 12.45 -2.23 20.24
N LEU A 114 11.11 -2.08 20.23
CA LEU A 114 10.42 -0.91 19.71
C LEU A 114 9.86 -0.03 20.83
N ASP A 115 9.82 1.27 20.61
CA ASP A 115 9.03 2.19 21.43
C ASP A 115 7.52 2.13 21.10
N GLU A 116 6.72 2.94 21.79
CA GLU A 116 5.26 2.99 21.59
C GLU A 116 4.85 3.50 20.19
N GLN A 117 5.76 4.18 19.48
CA GLN A 117 5.57 4.72 18.14
C GLN A 117 6.18 3.81 17.06
N GLY A 118 6.81 2.70 17.44
CA GLY A 118 7.41 1.73 16.53
C GLY A 118 8.85 2.05 16.11
N TRP A 119 9.57 2.92 16.82
CA TRP A 119 10.98 3.21 16.58
C TRP A 119 11.91 2.23 17.29
N VAL A 120 13.04 1.92 16.66
CA VAL A 120 13.99 0.91 17.13
C VAL A 120 14.87 1.52 18.22
N LYS A 121 14.61 1.10 19.46
CA LYS A 121 15.29 1.59 20.66
C LYS A 121 16.71 1.03 20.80
N SER A 122 16.89 -0.24 20.48
CA SER A 122 18.17 -0.93 20.63
C SER A 122 18.31 -2.05 19.60
N LEU A 123 19.57 -2.42 19.34
CA LEU A 123 19.93 -3.60 18.57
C LEU A 123 20.50 -4.68 19.51
N PRO A 124 20.33 -5.98 19.20
CA PRO A 124 20.81 -7.06 20.04
C PRO A 124 22.32 -7.03 20.23
N LYS A 125 22.75 -7.37 21.44
CA LYS A 125 24.14 -7.68 21.75
C LYS A 125 24.42 -9.17 21.54
N PRO A 126 25.68 -9.59 21.34
CA PRO A 126 26.02 -11.00 21.15
C PRO A 126 25.49 -11.92 22.27
N GLU A 127 25.37 -11.43 23.50
CA GLU A 127 24.85 -12.15 24.65
C GLU A 127 23.33 -12.38 24.66
N ASP A 128 22.55 -11.63 23.86
CA ASP A 128 21.09 -11.71 23.87
C ASP A 128 20.54 -12.95 23.13
N GLY A 129 21.40 -13.65 22.37
CA GLY A 129 21.03 -14.87 21.65
C GLY A 129 20.12 -14.67 20.43
N LEU A 130 19.91 -13.42 20.01
CA LEU A 130 19.19 -13.05 18.80
C LEU A 130 20.15 -13.06 17.60
N LYS A 131 19.65 -13.42 16.41
CA LYS A 131 20.52 -13.54 15.23
C LYS A 131 20.74 -12.22 14.51
N PHE A 132 19.75 -11.34 14.53
CA PHE A 132 19.84 -10.08 13.81
C PHE A 132 20.80 -9.11 14.50
N THR A 133 21.56 -8.38 13.70
CA THR A 133 22.53 -7.35 14.13
C THR A 133 22.14 -5.96 13.65
N ARG A 134 21.12 -5.88 12.78
CA ARG A 134 20.61 -4.66 12.16
C ARG A 134 19.13 -4.84 11.85
N VAL A 135 18.46 -3.73 11.64
CA VAL A 135 17.06 -3.73 11.20
C VAL A 135 16.92 -2.81 10.01
N SER A 136 16.00 -3.14 9.11
CA SER A 136 15.82 -2.38 7.89
C SER A 136 14.36 -2.21 7.51
N THR A 137 14.13 -1.30 6.58
CA THR A 137 12.85 -1.13 5.91
C THR A 137 13.05 -0.82 4.43
N LEU A 138 11.97 -1.00 3.66
CA LEU A 138 11.92 -0.76 2.22
C LEU A 138 10.90 0.34 1.93
N LEU A 139 11.20 1.15 0.93
CA LEU A 139 10.32 2.17 0.39
C LEU A 139 10.29 2.03 -1.14
N TYR A 140 9.17 2.38 -1.77
CA TYR A 140 9.03 2.43 -3.24
C TYR A 140 9.43 1.13 -3.97
N ARG A 141 9.16 -0.02 -3.35
CA ARG A 141 9.59 -1.33 -3.81
C ARG A 141 8.64 -1.86 -4.87
N GLU A 142 9.15 -2.51 -5.92
CA GLU A 142 8.35 -3.26 -6.90
C GLU A 142 7.32 -2.43 -7.70
N ILE A 143 7.41 -1.09 -7.65
CA ILE A 143 6.55 -0.18 -8.42
C ILE A 143 7.12 0.22 -9.78
N ASN A 144 8.13 -0.51 -10.27
CA ASN A 144 8.73 -0.31 -11.59
C ASN A 144 9.26 1.12 -11.83
N GLY A 145 9.97 1.67 -10.84
CA GLY A 145 10.57 3.01 -10.90
C GLY A 145 9.55 4.15 -10.93
N LYS A 146 8.28 3.90 -10.60
CA LYS A 146 7.21 4.91 -10.62
C LYS A 146 7.19 5.79 -9.37
N TYR A 147 8.32 6.38 -9.04
CA TYR A 147 8.47 7.38 -7.98
C TYR A 147 9.52 8.41 -8.41
N PRO A 148 9.52 9.63 -7.82
CA PRO A 148 10.48 10.66 -8.22
C PRO A 148 11.93 10.18 -8.01
N GLY A 149 12.80 10.47 -8.97
CA GLY A 149 14.25 10.30 -8.82
C GLY A 149 14.90 11.60 -8.36
N GLY A 150 16.22 11.57 -8.17
CA GLY A 150 17.00 12.75 -7.79
C GLY A 150 17.40 12.74 -6.33
N GLN A 151 17.53 13.92 -5.73
CA GLN A 151 18.02 14.05 -4.37
C GLN A 151 16.89 13.95 -3.35
N TYR A 152 17.11 13.13 -2.34
CA TYR A 152 16.24 13.00 -1.18
C TYR A 152 16.99 13.42 0.07
N VAL A 153 16.25 13.93 1.05
CA VAL A 153 16.74 14.13 2.42
C VAL A 153 16.11 13.09 3.34
N VAL A 154 16.94 12.47 4.17
CA VAL A 154 16.51 11.64 5.29
C VAL A 154 16.74 12.43 6.57
N LEU A 155 15.65 12.88 7.17
CA LEU A 155 15.66 13.60 8.44
C LEU A 155 15.39 12.62 9.56
N TYR A 156 16.12 12.73 10.67
CA TYR A 156 15.92 11.89 11.84
C TYR A 156 16.44 12.57 13.11
N GLU A 157 15.89 12.16 14.25
CA GLU A 157 16.44 12.47 15.57
C GLU A 157 17.19 11.26 16.11
N GLY A 158 18.09 11.46 17.07
CA GLY A 158 18.82 10.38 17.73
C GLY A 158 20.28 10.25 17.31
N GLU A 159 20.97 9.33 17.97
CA GLU A 159 22.34 8.96 17.68
C GLU A 159 22.39 7.52 17.17
N GLY A 160 23.21 7.29 16.15
CA GLY A 160 23.40 5.98 15.54
C GLY A 160 23.84 6.10 14.09
N LYS A 161 23.72 5.00 13.35
CA LYS A 161 24.16 4.89 11.96
C LYS A 161 23.04 4.29 11.10
N ILE A 162 22.70 5.03 10.04
CA ILE A 162 21.80 4.58 8.99
C ILE A 162 22.64 4.36 7.71
N GLU A 163 22.48 3.18 7.12
CA GLU A 163 23.02 2.82 5.83
C GLU A 163 21.90 2.72 4.79
N TYR A 164 22.26 2.91 3.53
CA TYR A 164 21.32 2.95 2.41
C TYR A 164 21.79 2.05 1.28
N GLY A 165 20.85 1.48 0.54
CA GLY A 165 21.15 0.66 -0.63
C GLY A 165 20.02 0.62 -1.64
N PHE A 166 20.15 -0.34 -2.57
CA PHE A 166 19.32 -0.45 -3.77
C PHE A 166 19.38 0.83 -4.59
N ASP A 167 18.26 1.52 -4.75
CA ASP A 167 18.17 2.69 -5.62
C ASP A 167 18.73 3.95 -4.96
N ALA A 168 19.14 3.89 -3.69
CA ALA A 168 19.69 5.02 -2.94
C ALA A 168 21.18 4.88 -2.62
N SER A 169 21.92 5.96 -2.82
CA SER A 169 23.30 6.12 -2.38
C SER A 169 23.45 7.40 -1.55
N LYS A 170 24.13 7.32 -0.40
CA LYS A 170 24.36 8.48 0.46
C LYS A 170 25.45 9.39 -0.12
N ASP A 171 25.16 10.69 -0.17
CA ASP A 171 26.15 11.73 -0.42
C ASP A 171 26.79 12.17 0.90
N GLU A 172 27.95 11.61 1.21
CA GLU A 172 28.69 11.92 2.44
C GLU A 172 29.18 13.37 2.52
N ALA A 173 29.33 14.06 1.37
CA ALA A 173 29.85 15.43 1.36
C ALA A 173 28.82 16.46 1.84
N THR A 174 27.53 16.15 1.71
CA THR A 174 26.41 17.04 2.07
C THR A 174 25.57 16.53 3.22
N SER A 175 25.78 15.27 3.63
CA SER A 175 25.15 14.67 4.81
C SER A 175 25.77 15.16 6.12
N ARG A 176 24.97 15.18 7.17
CA ARG A 176 25.38 15.55 8.54
C ARG A 176 24.47 14.84 9.56
N PRO A 177 24.88 14.71 10.84
CA PRO A 177 24.03 14.08 11.86
C PRO A 177 22.61 14.65 11.88
N GLY A 178 21.62 13.76 11.83
CA GLY A 178 20.18 14.07 11.78
C GLY A 178 19.64 14.46 10.39
N ARG A 179 20.51 14.51 9.37
CA ARG A 179 20.14 14.88 8.00
C ARG A 179 21.09 14.25 6.98
N ASP A 180 20.66 13.14 6.38
CA ASP A 180 21.38 12.50 5.30
C ASP A 180 20.83 12.93 3.94
N VAL A 181 21.71 13.13 2.96
CA VAL A 181 21.34 13.41 1.56
C VAL A 181 21.58 12.15 0.75
N LEU A 182 20.57 11.73 0.00
CA LEU A 182 20.63 10.56 -0.87
C LEU A 182 20.52 10.99 -2.33
N ASN A 183 21.30 10.35 -3.20
CA ASN A 183 21.05 10.33 -4.64
C ASN A 183 20.26 9.06 -4.97
N VAL A 184 19.07 9.24 -5.56
CA VAL A 184 18.11 8.16 -5.82
C VAL A 184 17.88 7.97 -7.32
N GLU A 185 18.10 6.76 -7.80
CA GLU A 185 17.89 6.33 -9.18
C GLU A 185 16.75 5.30 -9.27
N PRO A 186 15.51 5.70 -9.59
CA PRO A 186 14.35 4.83 -9.48
C PRO A 186 14.40 3.54 -10.30
N SER A 187 14.16 2.41 -9.65
CA SER A 187 14.04 1.10 -10.30
C SER A 187 12.94 0.24 -9.64
N GLN A 188 12.95 -1.08 -9.88
CA GLN A 188 12.11 -2.00 -9.12
C GLN A 188 12.65 -2.22 -7.70
N GLY A 189 13.93 -1.92 -7.44
CA GLY A 189 14.62 -2.15 -6.16
C GLY A 189 14.08 -1.29 -5.02
N GLY A 190 13.66 -0.06 -5.31
CA GLY A 190 13.22 0.88 -4.29
C GLY A 190 14.38 1.37 -3.42
N VAL A 191 14.04 2.10 -2.36
CA VAL A 191 15.01 2.58 -1.37
C VAL A 191 15.07 1.59 -0.21
N TYR A 192 16.29 1.19 0.16
CA TYR A 192 16.56 0.31 1.29
C TYR A 192 17.27 1.09 2.38
N LEU A 193 16.63 1.19 3.54
CA LEU A 193 17.12 1.92 4.72
C LEU A 193 17.46 0.92 5.82
N ILE A 194 18.66 1.00 6.38
CA ILE A 194 19.20 0.01 7.32
C ILE A 194 19.73 0.75 8.55
N ILE A 195 19.19 0.47 9.73
CA ILE A 195 19.76 0.92 10.99
C ILE A 195 20.77 -0.13 11.46
N THR A 196 22.04 0.24 11.47
CA THR A 196 23.15 -0.61 11.93
C THR A 196 23.64 -0.26 13.33
N GLU A 197 23.24 0.90 13.84
CA GLU A 197 23.57 1.38 15.18
C GLU A 197 22.49 2.37 15.63
N THR A 198 22.04 2.29 16.89
CA THR A 198 21.06 3.20 17.48
C THR A 198 21.28 3.26 19.00
N ASP A 199 21.25 4.47 19.58
CA ASP A 199 21.58 4.73 20.99
C ASP A 199 22.85 4.02 21.49
N PRO A 200 24.00 4.17 20.81
CA PRO A 200 25.21 3.42 21.14
C PRO A 200 25.74 3.67 22.55
N ASN A 201 25.41 4.85 23.11
CA ASN A 201 25.79 5.26 24.45
C ASN A 201 24.77 4.85 25.53
N ASN A 202 23.69 4.15 25.16
CA ASN A 202 22.61 3.71 26.07
C ASN A 202 22.02 4.87 26.90
N THR A 203 21.80 6.01 26.26
CA THR A 203 21.30 7.25 26.87
C THR A 203 19.79 7.44 26.69
N GLY A 204 19.15 6.57 25.92
CA GLY A 204 17.78 6.74 25.42
C GLY A 204 17.68 7.60 24.16
N ASN A 205 18.81 8.00 23.56
CA ASN A 205 18.83 8.84 22.36
C ASN A 205 18.86 8.00 21.08
N TYR A 206 17.91 7.08 20.93
CA TYR A 206 17.79 6.21 19.75
C TYR A 206 17.25 6.96 18.54
N ILE A 207 17.57 6.42 17.35
CA ILE A 207 17.09 6.92 16.06
C ILE A 207 15.56 6.84 15.99
N ARG A 208 14.92 7.97 15.71
CA ARG A 208 13.46 8.10 15.63
C ARG A 208 13.06 9.25 14.73
N ASN A 209 11.75 9.40 14.50
CA ASN A 209 11.18 10.45 13.66
C ASN A 209 11.77 10.50 12.25
N ILE A 210 12.10 9.33 11.68
CA ILE A 210 12.64 9.25 10.33
C ILE A 210 11.62 9.80 9.33
N ARG A 211 12.09 10.66 8.43
CA ARG A 211 11.37 11.19 7.26
C ARG A 211 12.22 10.96 6.02
N VAL A 212 11.61 10.59 4.90
CA VAL A 212 12.30 10.44 3.62
C VAL A 212 11.59 11.28 2.58
N VAL A 213 12.17 12.42 2.20
CA VAL A 213 11.48 13.49 1.47
C VAL A 213 12.34 13.93 0.27
N PRO A 214 11.76 14.21 -0.92
CA PRO A 214 12.52 14.86 -1.99
C PRO A 214 13.11 16.20 -1.50
N ILE A 215 14.36 16.50 -1.86
CA ILE A 215 15.12 17.59 -1.24
C ILE A 215 14.45 18.97 -1.43
N GLU A 216 13.71 19.15 -2.53
CA GLU A 216 12.97 20.38 -2.84
C GLU A 216 11.85 20.69 -1.83
N TYR A 217 11.36 19.68 -1.10
CA TYR A 217 10.30 19.81 -0.11
C TYR A 217 10.80 19.73 1.34
N GLU A 218 12.11 19.71 1.57
CA GLU A 218 12.70 19.60 2.92
C GLU A 218 12.12 20.61 3.91
N ASN A 219 11.78 21.81 3.45
CA ASN A 219 11.27 22.89 4.31
C ASN A 219 9.74 23.03 4.31
N THR A 220 9.01 22.23 3.51
CA THR A 220 7.57 22.37 3.36
C THR A 220 6.78 21.10 3.68
N PHE A 221 7.41 19.92 3.73
CA PHE A 221 6.71 18.63 3.88
C PHE A 221 5.85 18.47 5.14
N GLU A 222 6.09 19.28 6.18
CA GLU A 222 5.26 19.27 7.40
C GLU A 222 3.90 19.96 7.18
N THR A 223 3.85 20.98 6.33
CA THR A 223 2.62 21.70 5.97
C THR A 223 2.00 21.19 4.67
N GLU A 224 2.85 20.77 3.74
CA GLU A 224 2.50 20.16 2.46
C GLU A 224 2.60 18.65 2.61
N ILE A 225 1.59 18.05 3.25
CA ILE A 225 1.63 16.62 3.56
C ILE A 225 1.53 15.78 2.28
N PHE A 226 0.71 16.25 1.33
CA PHE A 226 0.39 15.51 0.12
C PHE A 226 1.38 15.78 -0.99
N ASN A 227 1.72 14.73 -1.72
CA ASN A 227 2.57 14.81 -2.89
C ASN A 227 1.83 15.53 -4.04
N PRO A 228 2.27 16.72 -4.50
CA PRO A 228 1.56 17.49 -5.51
C PRO A 228 1.68 16.90 -6.93
N VAL A 229 2.54 15.90 -7.12
CA VAL A 229 2.77 15.24 -8.42
C VAL A 229 1.75 14.12 -8.68
N PHE A 230 1.06 13.61 -7.64
CA PHE A 230 0.18 12.45 -7.70
C PHE A 230 -1.27 12.78 -7.36
#